data_AF-A0A2P4Q977-F1
#
_entry.id   AF-A0A2P4Q977-F1
#
_cell.length_a   1.000
_cell.length_b   1.000
_cell.length_c   1.000
_cell.angle_alpha   90.00
_cell.angle_beta   90.00
_cell.angle_gamma   90.00
#
_symmetry.space_group_name_H-M   'P 1'
#
loop_
_entity.id
_entity.type
_entity.pdbx_description
1 polymer ?
#
loop_
_entity_poly.entity_id
_entity_poly.type
_entity_poly.pdbx_seq_one_letter_code
_entity_poly.pdbx_strand_id
1 'polypeptide(L)' 'MSIMNKRNGFMVYRKTLNKHLEILGVRITMQQLSPLAGSLWGSEPEQVKDYYKEVSEKIKKLHNNRV' A
#
# COMPACT_ATOMS: atom_id res chain seq x y z
N MET A 1 19.25 -10.95 4.20
CA MET A 1 17.83 -11.22 4.56
C MET A 1 16.94 -10.15 3.94
N SER A 2 16.26 -10.43 2.84
CA SER A 2 15.55 -9.40 2.04
C SER A 2 14.29 -8.88 2.73
N ILE A 3 14.24 -7.55 2.89
CA ILE A 3 13.13 -6.72 3.39
C ILE A 3 12.00 -6.64 2.32
N MET A 4 11.69 -7.76 1.66
CA MET A 4 10.83 -7.80 0.47
C MET A 4 9.36 -8.09 0.75
N ASN A 5 9.01 -8.62 1.94
CA ASN A 5 7.62 -9.03 2.21
C ASN A 5 6.81 -8.00 3.02
N LYS A 6 7.45 -7.06 3.76
CA LYS A 6 6.73 -5.97 4.47
C LYS A 6 6.35 -4.80 3.56
N ARG A 7 6.99 -4.64 2.39
CA ARG A 7 6.77 -3.52 1.47
C ARG A 7 5.50 -3.63 0.61
N ASN A 8 4.97 -4.83 0.39
CA ASN A 8 3.89 -5.00 -0.58
C ASN A 8 2.54 -4.47 -0.07
N GLY A 9 2.15 -4.74 1.18
CA GLY A 9 0.91 -4.20 1.75
C GLY A 9 0.91 -2.67 1.83
N PHE A 10 2.04 -2.09 2.26
CA PHE A 10 2.24 -0.64 2.29
C PHE A 10 2.21 -0.01 0.88
N MET A 11 2.80 -0.66 -0.14
CA MET A 11 2.73 -0.17 -1.51
C MET A 11 1.31 -0.16 -2.06
N VAL A 12 0.50 -1.19 -1.77
CA VAL A 12 -0.92 -1.22 -2.15
C VAL A 12 -1.67 -0.10 -1.43
N TYR A 13 -1.48 0.04 -0.13
CA TYR A 13 -2.08 1.12 0.68
C TYR A 13 -1.75 2.51 0.11
N ARG A 14 -0.47 2.78 -0.17
CA ARG A 14 -0.02 4.05 -0.75
C ARG A 14 -0.63 4.33 -2.11
N LYS A 15 -0.76 3.32 -2.99
CA LYS A 15 -1.42 3.48 -4.30
C LYS A 15 -2.91 3.78 -4.13
N THR A 16 -3.59 3.08 -3.24
CA THR A 16 -5.00 3.32 -2.94
C THR A 16 -5.21 4.72 -2.38
N LEU A 17 -4.35 5.16 -1.46
CA LEU A 17 -4.37 6.51 -0.90
C LEU A 17 -4.15 7.57 -1.99
N ASN A 18 -3.19 7.39 -2.89
CA ASN A 18 -2.96 8.31 -4.00
C ASN A 18 -4.20 8.44 -4.88
N LYS A 19 -4.81 7.30 -5.26
CA LYS A 19 -6.01 7.29 -6.09
C LYS A 19 -7.20 7.94 -5.39
N HIS A 20 -7.33 7.75 -4.07
CA HIS A 20 -8.38 8.39 -3.30
C HIS A 20 -8.21 9.92 -3.27
N LEU A 21 -6.98 10.40 -3.09
CA LEU A 21 -6.65 11.83 -3.13
C LEU A 21 -6.89 12.43 -4.53
N GLU A 22 -6.55 11.71 -5.58
CA GLU A 22 -6.87 12.12 -6.96
C GLU A 22 -8.37 12.26 -7.20
N ILE A 23 -9.18 11.33 -6.68
CA ILE A 23 -10.66 11.40 -6.75
C ILE A 23 -11.19 12.63 -5.98
N LEU A 24 -10.56 12.96 -4.85
CA LEU A 24 -10.89 14.16 -4.07
C LEU A 24 -10.38 15.47 -4.72
N GLY A 25 -9.75 15.39 -5.90
CA GLY A 25 -9.16 16.54 -6.59
C GLY A 25 -7.83 17.02 -6.00
N VAL A 26 -7.28 16.29 -5.02
CA VAL A 26 -6.03 16.62 -4.35
C VAL A 26 -4.87 15.96 -5.10
N ARG A 27 -4.17 16.75 -5.91
CA ARG A 27 -2.93 16.31 -6.57
C ARG A 27 -1.75 16.50 -5.62
N ILE A 28 -1.35 15.43 -4.93
CA ILE A 28 -0.14 15.44 -4.12
C ILE A 28 1.01 14.75 -4.84
N THR A 29 2.22 15.25 -4.61
CA THR A 29 3.43 14.63 -5.17
C THR A 29 3.77 13.35 -4.42
N MET A 30 4.45 12.41 -5.08
CA MET A 30 4.97 11.20 -4.44
C MET A 30 5.86 11.50 -3.22
N GLN A 31 6.55 12.64 -3.20
CA GLN A 31 7.38 13.09 -2.07
C GLN A 31 6.54 13.44 -0.84
N GLN A 32 5.35 14.02 -1.02
CA GLN A 32 4.42 14.31 0.07
C GLN A 32 3.60 13.09 0.48
N LEU A 33 3.26 12.24 -0.49
CA LEU A 33 2.52 11.00 -0.26
C LEU A 33 3.33 9.98 0.57
N SER A 34 4.65 9.88 0.35
CA SER A 34 5.53 8.96 1.10
C SER A 34 5.39 9.10 2.63
N PRO A 35 5.66 10.26 3.23
CA PRO A 35 5.58 10.45 4.68
C PRO A 35 4.14 10.43 5.19
N LEU A 36 3.17 10.92 4.41
CA LEU A 36 1.75 10.88 4.76
C LEU A 36 1.25 9.43 4.88
N ALA A 37 1.50 8.62 3.84
CA ALA A 37 1.16 7.21 3.83
C ALA A 37 1.86 6.47 4.98
N GLY A 38 3.14 6.77 5.26
CA GLY A 38 3.87 6.18 6.37
C GLY A 38 3.26 6.49 7.73
N SER A 39 2.85 7.74 7.95
CA SER A 39 2.24 8.20 9.21
C SER A 39 0.84 7.60 9.42
N LEU A 40 0.04 7.61 8.36
CA LEU A 40 -1.28 6.98 8.36
C LEU A 40 -1.14 5.48 8.60
N TRP A 41 -0.31 4.79 7.81
CA TRP A 41 -0.05 3.37 7.99
C TRP A 41 0.46 3.03 9.38
N GLY A 42 1.30 3.86 10.01
CA GLY A 42 1.71 3.67 11.41
C GLY A 42 0.52 3.65 12.36
N SER A 43 -0.43 4.56 12.16
CA SER A 43 -1.62 4.78 12.98
C SER A 43 -2.78 3.82 12.70
N GLU A 44 -2.78 3.16 11.53
CA GLU A 44 -3.83 2.20 11.15
C GLU A 44 -3.84 0.97 12.07
N PRO A 45 -5.03 0.41 12.38
CA PRO A 45 -5.15 -0.81 13.16
C PRO A 45 -4.54 -2.00 12.43
N GLU A 46 -4.11 -2.99 13.21
CA GLU A 46 -3.43 -4.19 12.69
C GLU A 46 -4.31 -4.98 11.70
N GLN A 47 -5.63 -4.99 11.93
CA GLN A 47 -6.62 -5.59 11.02
C GLN A 47 -6.57 -5.00 9.60
N VAL A 48 -6.41 -3.68 9.49
CA VAL A 48 -6.28 -2.99 8.20
C VAL A 48 -4.97 -3.38 7.54
N LYS A 49 -3.88 -3.41 8.32
CA LYS A 49 -2.56 -3.82 7.84
C LYS A 49 -2.56 -5.25 7.29
N ASP A 50 -3.24 -6.16 8.00
CA ASP A 50 -3.40 -7.55 7.60
C ASP A 50 -4.26 -7.71 6.34
N TYR A 51 -5.35 -6.95 6.21
CA TYR A 51 -6.14 -6.94 4.98
C TYR A 51 -5.29 -6.54 3.77
N TYR A 52 -4.52 -5.45 3.86
CA TYR A 52 -3.64 -5.02 2.77
C TYR A 52 -2.50 -6.00 2.49
N LYS A 53 -2.02 -6.71 3.52
CA LYS A 53 -1.04 -7.79 3.38
C LYS A 53 -1.62 -8.98 2.62
N GLU A 54 -2.85 -9.41 2.93
CA GLU A 54 -3.55 -10.46 2.18
C GLU A 54 -3.78 -10.07 0.72
N VAL A 55 -4.23 -8.84 0.46
CA VAL A 55 -4.41 -8.33 -0.90
C VAL A 55 -3.08 -8.39 -1.67
N SER A 56 -1.98 -7.98 -1.03
CA SER A 56 -0.64 -8.09 -1.59
C SER A 56 -0.26 -9.53 -1.94
N GLU A 57 -0.52 -10.49 -1.03
CA GLU A 57 -0.24 -11.90 -1.27
C GLU A 57 -1.11 -12.49 -2.39
N LYS A 58 -2.38 -12.08 -2.48
CA LYS A 58 -3.26 -12.46 -3.60
C LYS A 58 -2.73 -11.96 -4.95
N ILE A 59 -2.27 -10.71 -5.02
CA ILE A 59 -1.65 -10.13 -6.22
C ILE A 59 -0.39 -10.91 -6.59
N LYS A 60 0.46 -11.22 -5.61
CA LYS A 60 1.68 -12.00 -5.81
C LYS A 60 1.38 -13.40 -6.36
N LYS A 61 0.39 -14.10 -5.79
CA LYS A 61 -0.07 -15.41 -6.28
C LYS A 61 -0.60 -15.34 -7.71
N LEU A 62 -1.40 -14.31 -8.03
CA LEU A 62 -1.91 -14.06 -9.39
C LEU A 62 -0.78 -13.83 -10.41
N HIS A 63 0.28 -13.11 -10.02
CA HIS A 63 1.46 -12.92 -10.86
C HIS A 63 2.25 -14.22 -11.04
N ASN A 64 2.42 -15.01 -9.99
CA ASN A 64 3.19 -16.26 -10.06
C ASN A 64 2.48 -17.36 -10.86
N ASN A 65 1.14 -17.38 -10.88
CA ASN A 65 0.36 -18.30 -11.71
C ASN A 65 0.34 -17.92 -13.21
N ARG A 66 0.97 -16.80 -13.60
CA ARG A 66 1.09 -16.34 -14.99
C ARG A 66 2.46 -16.66 -15.62
N VAL A 67 3.36 -17.33 -14.89
CA VAL A 67 4.70 -17.73 -15.37
C VAL A 67 4.73 -19.23 -15.60
#